data_AF-A0A3D3FFY2-F1
#
_entry.id   AF-A0A3D3FFY2-F1
#
_cell.length_a   1.000
_cell.length_b   1.000
_cell.length_c   1.000
_cell.angle_alpha   90.00
_cell.angle_beta   90.00
_cell.angle_gamma   90.00
#
_symmetry.space_group_name_H-M   'P 1'
#
loop_
_entity.id
_entity.type
_entity.pdbx_description
1 polymer ?
#
loop_
_entity_poly.entity_id
_entity_poly.type
_entity_poly.pdbx_seq_one_letter_code
_entity_poly.pdbx_strand_id
1 'polypeptide(L)'
;MVNVFNDYDFYFGAVLSVFLRGAKTHYTPSLISSNNKNGRIYEFAVDREPDFILVMSYASHPRPDTADKDYDSWFFNFTVEQQNIIKSCIDDKKGIKIALMCGKDKWNQSELALMNDDDIAETIYQNNKIKSTVTIRRDKNKHSYFIYRGKSPKDAYQLKAQLPE
;
A
#
# COMPACT_ATOMS: atom_id res chain seq x y z
N MET A 1 -29.65 12.21 -10.00
CA MET A 1 -28.50 12.43 -9.11
C MET A 1 -27.29 11.82 -9.80
N VAL A 2 -26.22 12.57 -10.06
CA VAL A 2 -25.02 12.05 -10.74
C VAL A 2 -24.08 11.51 -9.67
N ASN A 3 -23.81 10.21 -9.71
CA ASN A 3 -22.82 9.58 -8.83
C ASN A 3 -21.43 9.88 -9.40
N VAL A 4 -20.74 10.85 -8.81
CA VAL A 4 -19.41 11.30 -9.26
C VAL A 4 -18.29 10.53 -8.55
N PHE A 5 -18.51 10.10 -7.30
CA PHE A 5 -17.49 9.44 -6.48
C PHE A 5 -17.73 7.95 -6.32
N ASN A 6 -16.63 7.21 -6.21
CA ASN A 6 -16.61 5.80 -5.85
C ASN A 6 -15.85 5.62 -4.52
N ASP A 7 -16.05 4.50 -3.83
CA ASP A 7 -15.38 4.22 -2.55
C ASP A 7 -13.85 4.36 -2.62
N TYR A 8 -13.24 3.93 -3.74
CA TYR A 8 -11.80 4.03 -3.95
C TYR A 8 -11.30 5.48 -4.00
N ASP A 9 -12.11 6.44 -4.42
CA ASP A 9 -11.72 7.86 -4.44
C ASP A 9 -11.52 8.37 -2.99
N PHE A 10 -12.36 7.91 -2.06
CA PHE A 10 -12.20 8.21 -0.63
C PHE A 10 -10.97 7.53 -0.04
N TYR A 11 -10.73 6.26 -0.36
CA TYR A 11 -9.57 5.52 0.14
C TYR A 11 -8.25 6.15 -0.34
N PHE A 12 -8.11 6.43 -1.64
CA PHE A 12 -6.89 7.04 -2.17
C PHE A 12 -6.71 8.49 -1.69
N GLY A 13 -7.80 9.25 -1.57
CA GLY A 13 -7.77 10.59 -0.98
C GLY A 13 -7.30 10.58 0.48
N ALA A 14 -7.72 9.58 1.26
CA ALA A 14 -7.28 9.41 2.65
C ALA A 14 -5.78 9.10 2.74
N VAL A 15 -5.23 8.26 1.85
CA VAL A 15 -3.77 8.03 1.78
C VAL A 15 -3.04 9.34 1.49
N LEU A 16 -3.45 10.08 0.45
CA LEU A 16 -2.83 11.38 0.12
C LEU A 16 -2.88 12.34 1.31
N SER A 17 -4.01 12.41 2.02
CA SER A 17 -4.15 13.24 3.21
C SER A 17 -3.20 12.84 4.34
N VAL A 18 -2.86 11.56 4.49
CA VAL A 18 -1.82 11.13 5.46
C VAL A 18 -0.47 11.72 5.08
N PHE A 19 -0.05 11.60 3.82
CA PHE A 19 1.25 12.16 3.39
C PHE A 19 1.26 13.69 3.47
N LEU A 20 0.24 14.36 2.95
CA LEU A 20 0.17 15.83 2.89
C LEU A 20 0.05 16.51 4.26
N ARG A 21 -0.34 15.77 5.31
CA ARG A 21 -0.40 16.29 6.69
C ARG A 21 0.96 16.29 7.41
N GLY A 22 2.00 15.68 6.84
CA GLY A 22 3.33 15.63 7.45
C GLY A 22 3.81 17.03 7.85
N ALA A 23 4.18 17.20 9.12
CA ALA A 23 4.53 18.52 9.67
C ALA A 23 5.99 18.91 9.39
N LYS A 24 6.84 17.92 9.10
CA LYS A 24 8.29 18.11 8.93
C LYS A 24 8.76 18.04 7.48
N THR A 25 7.99 17.37 6.63
CA THR A 25 8.37 17.09 5.24
C THR A 25 7.25 17.53 4.29
N HIS A 26 7.60 18.38 3.33
CA HIS A 26 6.66 18.84 2.32
C HIS A 26 6.68 17.90 1.12
N TYR A 27 5.52 17.31 0.84
CA TYR A 27 5.31 16.41 -0.28
C TYR A 27 4.50 17.11 -1.38
N THR A 28 4.94 17.00 -2.62
CA THR A 28 4.19 17.47 -3.79
C THR A 28 3.85 16.28 -4.69
N PRO A 29 2.62 15.75 -4.60
CA PRO A 29 2.19 14.60 -5.39
C PRO A 29 1.75 15.02 -6.80
N SER A 30 2.19 14.27 -7.81
CA SER A 30 1.70 14.33 -9.18
C SER A 30 1.08 12.99 -9.58
N LEU A 31 -0.14 13.00 -10.10
CA LEU A 31 -0.84 11.79 -10.51
C LEU A 31 -0.26 11.29 -11.84
N ILE A 32 0.38 10.12 -11.82
CA ILE A 32 0.90 9.46 -13.02
C ILE A 32 -0.17 8.61 -13.69
N SER A 33 -0.92 7.83 -12.89
CA SER A 33 -1.93 6.92 -13.43
C SER A 33 -3.13 6.74 -12.51
N SER A 34 -4.32 6.87 -13.11
CA SER A 34 -5.64 6.70 -12.50
C SER A 34 -6.59 5.83 -13.30
N ASN A 35 -6.09 5.05 -14.25
CA ASN A 35 -6.95 4.36 -15.20
C ASN A 35 -7.61 3.08 -14.66
N ASN A 36 -7.37 2.74 -13.39
CA ASN A 36 -7.96 1.56 -12.75
C ASN A 36 -8.60 1.92 -11.41
N LYS A 37 -9.73 1.27 -11.11
CA LYS A 37 -10.41 1.32 -9.80
C LYS A 37 -9.52 0.74 -8.69
N ASN A 38 -8.67 -0.24 -9.02
CA ASN A 38 -7.90 -1.02 -8.04
C ASN A 38 -6.55 -0.41 -7.67
N GLY A 39 -6.18 0.74 -8.24
CA GLY A 39 -4.90 1.36 -7.95
C GLY A 39 -4.74 2.80 -8.46
N ARG A 40 -3.81 3.49 -7.81
CA ARG A 40 -3.30 4.80 -8.23
C ARG A 40 -1.78 4.78 -8.19
N ILE A 41 -1.16 5.55 -9.07
CA ILE A 41 0.29 5.73 -9.08
C ILE A 41 0.56 7.23 -9.07
N TYR A 42 1.38 7.67 -8.11
CA TYR A 42 1.80 9.05 -7.97
C TYR A 42 3.31 9.14 -7.98
N GLU A 43 3.82 10.25 -8.50
CA GLU A 43 5.18 10.70 -8.24
C GLU A 43 5.12 11.69 -7.08
N PHE A 44 6.01 11.53 -6.10
CA PHE A 44 6.13 12.42 -4.96
C PHE A 44 7.46 13.14 -5.05
N ALA A 45 7.41 14.44 -5.31
CA ALA A 45 8.54 15.31 -5.07
C ALA A 45 8.63 15.60 -3.57
N VAL A 46 9.83 15.49 -2.99
CA VAL A 46 10.04 15.65 -1.55
C VAL A 46 11.07 16.75 -1.29
N ASP A 47 10.72 17.74 -0.47
CA ASP A 47 11.67 18.81 -0.15
C ASP A 47 12.87 18.24 0.63
N ARG A 48 14.08 18.45 0.10
CA ARG A 48 15.39 18.07 0.69
C ARG A 48 15.64 16.57 0.87
N GLU A 49 14.78 15.73 0.31
CA GLU A 49 14.90 14.27 0.33
C GLU A 49 14.72 13.72 -1.10
N PRO A 50 15.15 12.48 -1.38
CA PRO A 50 14.90 11.88 -2.69
C PRO A 50 13.41 11.73 -3.00
N ASP A 51 13.05 12.03 -4.23
CA ASP A 51 11.73 11.76 -4.79
C ASP A 51 11.42 10.26 -4.81
N PHE A 52 10.14 9.92 -4.77
CA PHE A 52 9.71 8.51 -4.84
C PHE A 52 8.40 8.32 -5.60
N ILE A 53 8.21 7.11 -6.12
CA ILE A 53 6.92 6.68 -6.68
C ILE A 53 6.06 6.07 -5.57
N LEU A 54 4.81 6.51 -5.45
CA LEU A 54 3.82 5.94 -4.56
C LEU A 54 2.82 5.10 -5.36
N VAL A 55 2.83 3.79 -5.13
CA VAL A 55 1.84 2.87 -5.69
C VAL A 55 0.78 2.58 -4.62
N MET A 56 -0.47 2.92 -4.89
CA MET A 56 -1.57 2.68 -3.97
C MET A 56 -2.40 1.47 -4.41
N SER A 57 -2.80 0.64 -3.46
CA SER A 57 -3.84 -0.38 -3.62
C SER A 57 -4.75 -0.37 -2.39
N TYR A 58 -5.99 -0.83 -2.54
CA TYR A 58 -6.95 -0.86 -1.46
C TYR A 58 -7.70 -2.19 -1.42
N ALA A 59 -8.13 -2.57 -0.22
CA ALA A 59 -9.14 -3.59 0.02
C ALA A 59 -10.19 -2.94 0.92
N SER A 60 -11.47 -2.94 0.53
CA SER A 60 -12.51 -2.21 1.27
C SER A 60 -12.83 -2.83 2.63
N HIS A 61 -12.58 -4.13 2.80
CA HIS A 61 -12.88 -4.89 4.00
C HIS A 61 -11.79 -5.94 4.25
N PRO A 62 -11.60 -6.37 5.52
CA PRO A 62 -10.83 -7.57 5.81
C PRO A 62 -11.47 -8.80 5.16
N ARG A 63 -10.68 -9.87 4.99
CA ARG A 63 -11.16 -11.14 4.50
C ARG A 63 -12.22 -11.70 5.47
N PRO A 64 -13.36 -12.23 4.97
CA PRO A 64 -14.45 -12.70 5.83
C PRO A 64 -14.04 -13.80 6.83
N ASP A 65 -13.04 -14.61 6.50
CA ASP A 65 -12.57 -15.68 7.37
C ASP A 65 -11.65 -15.21 8.50
N THR A 66 -11.24 -13.94 8.51
CA THR A 66 -10.35 -13.35 9.52
C THR A 66 -10.95 -12.15 10.23
N ALA A 67 -11.88 -11.44 9.58
CA ALA A 67 -12.58 -10.28 10.14
C ALA A 67 -13.06 -10.50 11.59
N ASP A 68 -12.72 -9.57 12.48
CA ASP A 68 -13.12 -9.52 13.89
C ASP A 68 -12.64 -10.71 14.76
N LYS A 69 -11.66 -11.49 14.28
CA LYS A 69 -11.03 -12.58 15.03
C LYS A 69 -9.77 -12.10 15.76
N ASP A 70 -8.84 -13.01 16.01
CA ASP A 70 -7.54 -12.71 16.62
C ASP A 70 -6.63 -11.85 15.73
N TYR A 71 -6.94 -11.78 14.44
CA TYR A 71 -6.23 -10.96 13.46
C TYR A 71 -7.13 -10.63 12.29
N ASP A 72 -6.95 -9.45 11.71
CA ASP A 72 -7.54 -9.09 10.43
C ASP A 72 -6.54 -9.38 9.30
N SER A 73 -7.04 -9.70 8.12
CA SER A 73 -6.19 -9.79 6.91
C SER A 73 -6.86 -9.20 5.68
N TRP A 74 -6.06 -8.63 4.79
CA TRP A 74 -6.51 -7.99 3.56
C TRP A 74 -5.77 -8.57 2.37
N PHE A 75 -6.47 -8.71 1.26
CA PHE A 75 -5.93 -9.26 0.02
C PHE A 75 -5.92 -8.17 -1.05
N PHE A 76 -4.77 -7.96 -1.67
CA PHE A 76 -4.55 -6.92 -2.67
C PHE A 76 -4.13 -7.57 -3.98
N ASN A 77 -4.66 -7.03 -5.08
CA ASN A 77 -4.30 -7.42 -6.44
C ASN A 77 -3.61 -6.24 -7.12
N PHE A 78 -2.38 -6.44 -7.56
CA PHE A 78 -1.66 -5.47 -8.37
C PHE A 78 -2.01 -5.64 -9.85
N THR A 79 -2.32 -4.52 -10.49
CA THR A 79 -2.50 -4.45 -11.94
C THR A 79 -1.17 -4.72 -12.65
N VAL A 80 -1.23 -5.02 -13.96
CA VAL A 80 -0.02 -5.20 -14.77
C VAL A 80 0.81 -3.92 -14.79
N GLU A 81 0.15 -2.75 -14.86
CA GLU A 81 0.81 -1.45 -14.81
C GLU A 81 1.57 -1.22 -13.49
N GLN A 82 0.92 -1.49 -12.35
CA GLN A 82 1.57 -1.39 -11.05
C GLN A 82 2.76 -2.34 -10.95
N GLN A 83 2.62 -3.59 -11.40
CA GLN A 83 3.72 -4.55 -11.41
C GLN A 83 4.91 -4.05 -12.23
N ASN A 84 4.66 -3.48 -13.41
CA ASN A 84 5.70 -2.94 -14.26
C ASN A 84 6.41 -1.73 -13.62
N ILE A 85 5.65 -0.80 -13.04
CA ILE A 85 6.20 0.38 -12.35
C ILE A 85 7.00 -0.02 -11.11
N ILE A 86 6.48 -0.94 -10.29
CA ILE A 86 7.21 -1.44 -9.11
C ILE A 86 8.52 -2.07 -9.56
N LYS A 87 8.47 -2.94 -10.58
CA LYS A 87 9.66 -3.60 -11.12
C LYS A 87 10.68 -2.57 -11.62
N SER A 88 10.26 -1.59 -12.43
CA SER A 88 11.19 -0.60 -12.97
C SER A 88 11.82 0.25 -11.87
N CYS A 89 11.08 0.60 -10.82
CA CYS A 89 11.66 1.36 -9.71
C CYS A 89 12.75 0.56 -8.98
N ILE A 90 12.49 -0.73 -8.71
CA ILE A 90 13.47 -1.61 -8.07
C ILE A 90 14.71 -1.82 -8.95
N ASP A 91 14.52 -2.13 -10.24
CA ASP A 91 15.63 -2.36 -11.17
C ASP A 91 16.49 -1.09 -11.38
N ASP A 92 15.84 0.07 -11.50
CA ASP A 92 16.49 1.37 -11.73
C ASP A 92 16.99 2.03 -10.44
N LYS A 93 16.76 1.41 -9.27
CA LYS A 93 17.05 1.97 -7.94
C LYS A 93 16.40 3.35 -7.70
N LYS A 94 15.17 3.53 -8.19
CA LYS A 94 14.33 4.68 -7.89
C LYS A 94 13.55 4.42 -6.62
N GLY A 95 13.44 5.43 -5.76
CA GLY A 95 12.69 5.31 -4.51
C GLY A 95 11.24 4.92 -4.78
N ILE A 96 10.73 3.94 -4.04
CA ILE A 96 9.35 3.50 -4.17
C ILE A 96 8.71 3.22 -2.81
N LYS A 97 7.43 3.54 -2.72
CA LYS A 97 6.57 3.12 -1.62
C LYS A 97 5.31 2.48 -2.17
N ILE A 98 4.84 1.42 -1.49
CA ILE A 98 3.52 0.85 -1.75
C ILE A 98 2.63 1.15 -0.55
N ALA A 99 1.54 1.86 -0.79
CA ALA A 99 0.48 2.11 0.19
C ALA A 99 -0.64 1.09 0.02
N LEU A 100 -0.85 0.30 1.06
CA LEU A 100 -1.86 -0.75 1.12
C LEU A 100 -2.94 -0.32 2.11
N MET A 101 -4.05 0.19 1.56
CA MET A 101 -5.18 0.66 2.34
C MET A 101 -6.06 -0.52 2.77
N CYS A 102 -6.07 -0.76 4.08
CA CYS A 102 -6.79 -1.81 4.77
C CYS A 102 -8.14 -1.26 5.26
N GLY A 103 -9.14 -1.26 4.38
CA GLY A 103 -10.48 -0.77 4.69
C GLY A 103 -11.19 -1.60 5.76
N LYS A 104 -12.04 -0.92 6.54
CA LYS A 104 -13.01 -1.50 7.47
C LYS A 104 -14.37 -0.83 7.28
N ASP A 105 -15.43 -1.41 7.84
CA ASP A 105 -16.81 -0.91 7.78
C ASP A 105 -16.92 0.58 8.10
N LYS A 106 -16.16 1.05 9.10
CA LYS A 106 -16.03 2.47 9.42
C LYS A 106 -14.72 3.01 8.87
N TRP A 107 -14.80 4.08 8.07
CA TRP A 107 -13.63 4.68 7.42
C TRP A 107 -12.54 5.10 8.41
N ASN A 108 -12.90 5.64 9.57
CA ASN A 108 -11.95 6.04 10.61
C ASN A 108 -11.29 4.87 11.37
N GLN A 109 -11.73 3.63 11.11
CA GLN A 109 -11.09 2.41 11.58
C GLN A 109 -10.26 1.74 10.48
N SER A 110 -10.33 2.24 9.25
CA SER A 110 -9.45 1.79 8.17
C SER A 110 -8.00 2.10 8.53
N GLU A 111 -7.11 1.29 7.99
CA GLU A 111 -5.71 1.32 8.34
C GLU A 111 -4.83 1.42 7.10
N LEU A 112 -3.58 1.83 7.28
CA LEU A 112 -2.63 1.99 6.19
C LEU A 112 -1.35 1.24 6.52
N ALA A 113 -1.05 0.22 5.71
CA ALA A 113 0.26 -0.41 5.69
C ALA A 113 1.10 0.22 4.59
N LEU A 114 2.35 0.56 4.91
CA LEU A 114 3.33 1.06 3.94
C LEU A 114 4.42 0.03 3.75
N MET A 115 4.84 -0.16 2.50
CA MET A 115 6.05 -0.90 2.14
C MET A 115 7.03 0.08 1.50
N ASN A 116 8.30 -0.04 1.83
CA ASN A 116 9.44 0.63 1.21
C ASN A 116 10.27 -0.38 0.39
N ASP A 117 11.32 0.09 -0.27
CA ASP A 117 12.18 -0.70 -1.17
C ASP A 117 12.60 -2.06 -0.58
N ASP A 118 13.09 -2.08 0.67
CA ASP A 118 13.46 -3.29 1.40
C ASP A 118 12.29 -4.27 1.57
N ASP A 119 11.14 -3.77 2.01
CA ASP A 119 9.94 -4.57 2.25
C ASP A 119 9.47 -5.20 0.92
N ILE A 120 9.57 -4.47 -0.19
CA ILE A 120 9.21 -4.94 -1.54
C ILE A 120 10.15 -6.05 -2.00
N ALA A 121 11.46 -5.83 -1.87
CA ALA A 121 12.51 -6.78 -2.26
C ALA A 121 12.39 -8.11 -1.49
N GLU A 122 12.08 -8.05 -0.20
CA GLU A 122 11.98 -9.23 0.67
C GLU A 122 10.68 -10.03 0.50
N THR A 123 9.64 -9.44 -0.10
CA THR A 123 8.29 -10.03 -0.08
C THR A 123 7.69 -10.34 -1.45
N ILE A 124 7.62 -9.33 -2.33
CA ILE A 124 6.86 -9.41 -3.58
C ILE A 124 7.74 -9.41 -4.82
N TYR A 125 9.02 -9.02 -4.74
CA TYR A 125 9.96 -9.13 -5.86
C TYR A 125 10.75 -10.45 -5.78
N GLN A 126 10.47 -11.36 -6.70
CA GLN A 126 11.11 -12.69 -6.74
C GLN A 126 11.33 -13.13 -8.18
N ASN A 127 12.48 -13.73 -8.47
CA ASN A 127 12.82 -14.23 -9.82
C ASN A 127 12.64 -13.17 -10.92
N ASN A 128 13.06 -11.94 -10.65
CA ASN A 128 12.94 -10.80 -11.56
C ASN A 128 11.49 -10.48 -11.95
N LYS A 129 10.52 -10.76 -11.06
CA LYS A 129 9.08 -10.51 -11.26
C LYS A 129 8.44 -10.00 -9.98
N ILE A 130 7.40 -9.18 -10.13
CA ILE A 130 6.54 -8.76 -9.03
C ILE A 130 5.38 -9.75 -8.90
N LYS A 131 5.10 -10.20 -7.67
CA LYS A 131 3.88 -10.99 -7.38
C LYS A 131 2.66 -10.15 -7.73
N SER A 132 1.69 -10.76 -8.41
CA SER A 132 0.44 -10.08 -8.76
C SER A 132 -0.47 -9.83 -7.56
N THR A 133 -0.21 -10.48 -6.43
CA THR A 133 -1.06 -10.41 -5.23
C THR A 133 -0.23 -10.38 -3.96
N VAL A 134 -0.78 -9.75 -2.93
CA VAL A 134 -0.21 -9.74 -1.59
C VAL A 134 -1.31 -9.84 -0.55
N THR A 135 -1.07 -10.63 0.49
CA THR A 135 -1.94 -10.70 1.67
C THR A 135 -1.22 -10.06 2.84
N ILE A 136 -1.86 -9.06 3.45
CA ILE A 136 -1.40 -8.45 4.69
C ILE A 136 -2.23 -8.97 5.85
N ARG A 137 -1.58 -9.19 6.99
CA ARG A 137 -2.20 -9.50 8.27
C ARG A 137 -1.80 -8.48 9.32
N ARG A 138 -2.72 -8.18 10.22
CA ARG A 138 -2.47 -7.46 11.46
C ARG A 138 -3.12 -8.19 12.63
N ASP A 139 -2.32 -8.50 13.64
CA ASP A 139 -2.81 -9.12 14.87
C ASP A 139 -3.52 -8.09 15.75
N LYS A 140 -4.57 -8.54 16.44
CA LYS A 140 -5.32 -7.70 17.37
C LYS A 140 -4.38 -7.12 18.43
N ASN A 141 -4.56 -5.83 18.73
CA ASN A 141 -3.73 -5.07 19.67
C ASN A 141 -2.23 -4.96 19.29
N LYS A 142 -1.84 -5.29 18.06
CA LYS A 142 -0.48 -5.06 17.55
C LYS A 142 -0.48 -3.87 16.60
N HIS A 143 0.67 -3.19 16.51
CA HIS A 143 0.88 -2.09 15.56
C HIS A 143 1.59 -2.53 14.28
N SER A 144 2.21 -3.71 14.29
CA SER A 144 2.95 -4.24 13.16
C SER A 144 2.04 -4.96 12.16
N TYR A 145 2.39 -4.83 10.89
CA TYR A 145 1.81 -5.58 9.78
C TYR A 145 2.74 -6.68 9.32
N PHE A 146 2.16 -7.77 8.81
CA PHE A 146 2.87 -8.92 8.29
C PHE A 146 2.44 -9.24 6.87
N ILE A 147 3.40 -9.49 5.98
CA ILE A 147 3.15 -9.99 4.62
C ILE A 147 3.41 -11.48 4.56
N TYR A 148 2.46 -12.22 4.01
CA TYR A 148 2.65 -13.64 3.71
C TYR A 148 3.55 -13.83 2.49
N ARG A 149 4.70 -14.50 2.67
CA ARG A 149 5.63 -14.82 1.58
C ARG A 149 5.35 -16.16 0.90
N GLY A 150 4.60 -17.05 1.54
CA GLY A 150 4.27 -18.39 1.08
C GLY A 150 3.03 -18.96 1.75
N LYS A 151 2.90 -20.30 1.77
CA LYS A 151 1.72 -21.00 2.33
C LYS A 151 1.72 -21.08 3.87
N SER A 152 2.86 -20.85 4.52
CA SER A 152 2.99 -20.95 5.98
C SER A 152 3.01 -19.57 6.64
N PRO A 153 2.25 -19.36 7.74
CA PRO A 153 2.34 -18.16 8.56
C PRO A 153 3.73 -17.93 9.18
N LYS A 154 4.56 -18.97 9.32
CA LYS A 154 5.91 -18.84 9.88
C LYS A 154 6.87 -18.08 8.98
N ASP A 155 6.55 -18.00 7.69
CA ASP A 155 7.37 -17.29 6.70
C ASP A 155 6.93 -15.84 6.54
N ALA A 156 6.03 -15.35 7.39
CA ALA A 156 5.53 -13.99 7.31
C ALA A 156 6.65 -12.98 7.57
N TYR A 157 6.69 -11.93 6.75
CA TYR A 157 7.64 -10.84 6.86
C TYR A 157 6.99 -9.67 7.58
N GLN A 158 7.59 -9.17 8.66
CA GLN A 158 7.10 -7.99 9.35
C GLN A 158 7.53 -6.72 8.60
N LEU A 159 6.58 -5.85 8.26
CA LEU A 159 6.88 -4.58 7.62
C LEU A 159 7.71 -3.67 8.52
N LYS A 160 8.73 -3.03 7.93
CA LYS A 160 9.58 -2.07 8.62
C LYS A 160 9.01 -0.66 8.54
N ALA A 161 8.38 -0.32 7.42
CA ALA A 161 7.91 1.03 7.18
C ALA A 161 6.78 1.44 8.14
N GLN A 162 6.93 2.65 8.70
CA GLN A 162 5.91 3.34 9.47
C GLN A 162 5.35 4.51 8.66
N LEU A 163 4.23 5.07 9.13
CA LEU A 163 3.60 6.23 8.50
C LEU A 163 4.59 7.41 8.40
N PRO A 164 4.48 8.27 7.37
CA PRO A 164 5.28 9.49 7.28
C PRO A 164 5.05 10.36 8.54
N GLU A 165 6.14 10.83 9.16
CA GLU A 165 6.11 11.75 10.32
C GLU A 165 5.81 13.21 9.95
#